data_AF-A0A943LZB9-F1
#
_entry.id   AF-A0A943LZB9-F1
#
_cell.length_a   1.000
_cell.length_b   1.000
_cell.length_c   1.000
_cell.angle_alpha   90.00
_cell.angle_beta   90.00
_cell.angle_gamma   90.00
#
_symmetry.space_group_name_H-M   'P 1'
#
loop_
_entity.id
_entity.type
_entity.pdbx_description
1 polymer ?
#
loop_
_entity_poly.entity_id
_entity_poly.type
_entity_poly.pdbx_seq_one_letter_code
_entity_poly.pdbx_strand_id
1 'polypeptide(L)'
;MKRSTHSIAALAARTAVMALTAFGALSLAGCSQEEQAVPVGQGQRLSISICDDGYAPADDVRPALSGGCGSLAADPAGSLATRATENGYATGFTPGDACGLSIVRDGEVVAANVRLTASAGAGGTNELVWTPDPAAGELWYASGDCYFLYYPWQAAPQGAPTVGDSFAPSVPGDAGAEFFAALIAAWTPAANQSDYPAGYTASDLMTAEASVGSASGGVVPLTFSMTHRMALAVVEFPRTVYKFDNGDTMIPDYAVAASGIAFSGAAQPLATDGSTYRYLVNPALAAAPILAGGYGGNREFTIAPTGLEAGSYKVYKVDGGRVEKNHTLQVGDYFLADGNLLSKDAAAEMVAQAEVAGIVFQTAPSRIGEGEKNALGGEAHGLVLAAKNAATNVQWGPYGTDIPDLPNITTVAACYGDIDGYSNTHTVWAFDGYTANPADYPAFRAVADFNTTHAAPGNTTGWFMPSAGQLWDVLEHLGGVKALADQRTNGDQEWYGTDPGNDICASLNRWLAHVTDAAKFGDSYNWFWSSSEYSGGDARGWVVGSDGSVHCYWNGKDVNGDVRPVLAF
;
A
#
# COMPACT_ATOMS: atom_id res chain seq x y z
N MET A 1 9.94 51.76 50.70
CA MET A 1 11.07 50.85 51.01
C MET A 1 10.58 49.42 50.76
N LYS A 2 11.16 48.51 49.99
CA LYS A 2 12.30 48.38 49.05
C LYS A 2 11.72 47.56 47.86
N ARG A 3 11.65 48.11 46.64
CA ARG A 3 12.49 47.81 45.44
C ARG A 3 12.82 46.33 45.17
N SER A 4 12.26 45.81 44.07
CA SER A 4 12.98 45.29 42.86
C SER A 4 11.96 44.63 41.89
N THR A 5 11.49 45.27 40.79
CA THR A 5 12.05 45.32 39.40
C THR A 5 11.92 43.98 38.63
N HIS A 6 11.35 43.82 37.42
CA HIS A 6 10.75 44.62 36.31
C HIS A 6 9.69 43.70 35.63
N SER A 7 8.42 44.04 35.44
CA SER A 7 7.70 44.93 34.49
C SER A 7 7.66 44.52 33.00
N ILE A 8 6.40 44.34 32.58
CA ILE A 8 5.81 44.05 31.27
C ILE A 8 5.63 45.35 30.45
N ALA A 9 5.65 45.21 29.12
CA ALA A 9 5.06 46.01 28.03
C ALA A 9 5.42 47.49 27.81
N ALA A 10 5.70 47.82 26.54
CA ALA A 10 5.42 49.06 25.78
C ALA A 10 6.16 48.96 24.43
N LEU A 11 5.88 49.65 23.33
CA LEU A 11 4.75 50.38 22.75
C LEU A 11 5.28 50.85 21.37
N ALA A 12 4.38 51.03 20.41
CA ALA A 12 4.65 51.42 19.03
C ALA A 12 5.40 52.75 18.80
N ALA A 13 6.05 52.86 17.62
CA ALA A 13 5.70 53.78 16.51
C ALA A 13 6.85 54.62 15.87
N ARG A 14 6.68 54.86 14.56
CA ARG A 14 7.05 56.04 13.73
C ARG A 14 8.32 56.04 12.85
N THR A 15 8.05 55.86 11.55
CA THR A 15 8.25 56.77 10.39
C THR A 15 8.98 58.13 10.58
N ALA A 16 9.99 58.38 9.73
CA ALA A 16 10.43 59.69 9.20
C ALA A 16 11.29 59.44 7.93
N VAL A 17 10.84 59.77 6.71
CA VAL A 17 11.01 61.03 5.95
C VAL A 17 12.46 61.52 5.81
N MET A 18 13.02 61.44 4.60
CA MET A 18 13.97 62.45 4.11
C MET A 18 13.91 62.60 2.59
N ALA A 19 14.10 63.83 2.14
CA ALA A 19 13.68 64.38 0.86
C ALA A 19 14.77 64.39 -0.23
N LEU A 20 14.24 64.61 -1.43
CA LEU A 20 14.82 64.73 -2.76
C LEU A 20 15.85 65.88 -2.93
N THR A 21 16.94 65.62 -3.66
CA THR A 21 17.58 66.60 -4.55
C THR A 21 18.14 65.89 -5.79
N ALA A 22 17.81 66.41 -6.97
CA ALA A 22 18.11 65.86 -8.29
C ALA A 22 19.38 66.44 -8.93
N PHE A 23 19.81 65.73 -9.99
CA PHE A 23 20.65 66.09 -11.15
C PHE A 23 22.08 65.54 -11.21
N GLY A 24 22.32 64.78 -12.30
CA GLY A 24 23.64 64.43 -12.80
C GLY A 24 23.65 63.10 -13.56
N ALA A 25 23.18 63.10 -14.81
CA ALA A 25 23.39 61.98 -15.73
C ALA A 25 24.88 61.86 -16.06
N LEU A 26 25.47 60.68 -15.82
CA LEU A 26 26.71 60.24 -16.46
C LEU A 26 26.55 58.76 -16.82
N SER A 27 26.50 58.49 -18.12
CA SER A 27 26.61 57.15 -18.70
C SER A 27 27.96 56.55 -18.36
N LEU A 28 27.98 55.37 -17.75
CA LEU A 28 29.16 54.50 -17.71
C LEU A 28 28.78 53.12 -18.27
N ALA A 29 29.57 52.74 -19.25
CA ALA A 29 29.42 51.59 -20.11
C ALA A 29 29.65 50.27 -19.35
N GLY A 30 29.20 49.18 -19.97
CA GLY A 30 29.03 47.88 -19.37
C GLY A 30 30.31 47.12 -19.04
N CYS A 31 30.13 46.17 -18.12
CA CYS A 31 30.86 44.90 -18.10
C CYS A 31 29.78 43.81 -18.17
N SER A 32 29.79 43.09 -19.29
CA SER A 32 28.92 41.98 -19.63
C SER A 32 29.10 40.80 -18.67
N GLN A 33 27.99 40.17 -18.30
CA GLN A 33 27.99 38.75 -17.94
C GLN A 33 28.56 37.98 -19.14
N GLU A 34 29.57 37.15 -18.91
CA GLU A 34 29.99 36.17 -19.92
C GLU A 34 28.85 35.18 -20.12
N GLU A 35 28.25 35.28 -21.29
CA GLU A 35 27.27 34.35 -21.85
C GLU A 35 27.98 33.02 -22.12
N GLN A 36 27.49 31.95 -21.49
CA GLN A 36 28.04 30.61 -21.54
C GLN A 36 27.74 29.99 -22.92
N ALA A 37 28.52 30.38 -23.93
CA ALA A 37 28.32 29.94 -25.31
C ALA A 37 28.94 28.56 -25.54
N VAL A 38 28.09 27.54 -25.78
CA VAL A 38 28.50 26.30 -26.46
C VAL A 38 29.03 26.67 -27.85
N PRO A 39 30.14 26.07 -28.34
CA PRO A 39 30.71 26.47 -29.63
C PRO A 39 29.71 26.31 -30.77
N VAL A 40 29.35 27.42 -31.42
CA VAL A 40 28.53 27.43 -32.64
C VAL A 40 29.42 27.11 -33.83
N GLY A 41 29.28 25.92 -34.40
CA GLY A 41 29.97 25.49 -35.62
C GLY A 41 29.02 24.80 -36.59
N GLN A 42 29.34 24.83 -37.89
CA GLN A 42 28.64 24.04 -38.92
C GLN A 42 29.00 22.54 -38.78
N GLY A 43 28.51 21.91 -37.72
CA GLY A 43 28.79 20.52 -37.36
C GLY A 43 27.58 19.59 -37.53
N GLN A 44 27.74 18.32 -37.17
CA GLN A 44 26.61 17.38 -37.03
C GLN A 44 25.91 17.65 -35.69
N ARG A 45 24.57 17.61 -35.66
CA ARG A 45 23.77 17.79 -34.44
C ARG A 45 23.86 16.57 -33.54
N LEU A 46 23.69 16.72 -32.24
CA LEU A 46 23.61 15.59 -31.31
C LEU A 46 22.15 15.16 -31.08
N SER A 47 21.90 13.85 -30.99
CA SER A 47 20.67 13.30 -30.42
C SER A 47 21.00 12.48 -29.18
N ILE A 48 20.24 12.63 -28.10
CA ILE A 48 20.57 12.06 -26.79
C ILE A 48 19.55 10.98 -26.42
N SER A 49 20.06 9.79 -26.11
CA SER A 49 19.32 8.67 -25.55
C SER A 49 19.90 8.33 -24.18
N ILE A 50 19.03 8.12 -23.19
CA ILE A 50 19.41 7.77 -21.83
C ILE A 50 18.65 6.51 -21.43
N CYS A 51 19.36 5.52 -20.90
CA CYS A 51 18.78 4.29 -20.40
C CYS A 51 19.40 3.90 -19.05
N ASP A 52 18.68 3.08 -18.30
CA ASP A 52 19.10 2.55 -17.01
C ASP A 52 18.82 1.05 -16.96
N ASP A 53 19.82 0.28 -16.51
CA ASP A 53 19.78 -1.17 -16.38
C ASP A 53 19.43 -1.61 -14.92
N GLY A 54 19.33 -0.63 -14.00
CA GLY A 54 18.96 -0.82 -12.60
C GLY A 54 20.11 -1.19 -11.66
N TYR A 55 19.73 -1.53 -10.43
CA TYR A 55 20.57 -2.06 -9.37
C TYR A 55 20.83 -3.57 -9.51
N ALA A 56 22.06 -3.98 -9.23
CA ALA A 56 22.46 -5.40 -9.15
C ALA A 56 22.18 -5.98 -7.74
N PRO A 57 21.84 -7.28 -7.60
CA PRO A 57 21.70 -7.90 -6.27
C PRO A 57 23.06 -7.96 -5.55
N ALA A 58 23.12 -7.52 -4.30
CA ALA A 58 24.36 -7.54 -3.51
C ALA A 58 24.87 -8.96 -3.19
N ASP A 59 23.98 -9.97 -3.19
CA ASP A 59 24.30 -11.37 -2.85
C ASP A 59 24.56 -12.26 -4.09
N ASP A 60 24.46 -11.74 -5.32
CA ASP A 60 24.72 -12.49 -6.55
C ASP A 60 25.92 -11.90 -7.31
N VAL A 61 26.97 -12.71 -7.51
CA VAL A 61 28.16 -12.33 -8.31
C VAL A 61 27.83 -12.51 -9.80
N ARG A 62 26.82 -11.79 -10.29
CA ARG A 62 26.60 -11.65 -11.73
C ARG A 62 27.11 -10.29 -12.16
N PRO A 63 27.92 -10.21 -13.24
CA PRO A 63 28.27 -8.92 -13.83
C PRO A 63 26.99 -8.14 -14.11
N ALA A 64 27.02 -6.83 -13.88
CA ALA A 64 25.98 -5.92 -14.33
C ALA A 64 25.60 -6.26 -15.78
N LEU A 65 24.31 -6.45 -16.04
CA LEU A 65 23.81 -6.65 -17.39
C LEU A 65 24.02 -5.34 -18.15
N SER A 66 25.16 -5.18 -18.82
CA SER A 66 25.45 -4.06 -19.73
C SER A 66 24.71 -4.22 -21.06
N GLY A 67 23.39 -4.40 -20.97
CA GLY A 67 22.51 -4.52 -22.13
C GLY A 67 22.17 -3.16 -22.70
N GLY A 68 23.19 -2.38 -23.09
CA GLY A 68 23.03 -0.97 -23.46
C GLY A 68 21.86 -0.72 -24.42
N CYS A 69 21.09 0.35 -24.16
CA CYS A 69 19.96 0.91 -24.91
C CYS A 69 19.39 0.05 -26.06
N GLY A 70 19.01 -1.20 -25.76
CA GLY A 70 18.65 -2.21 -26.74
C GLY A 70 17.39 -2.92 -26.30
N SER A 71 16.24 -2.31 -26.59
CA SER A 71 14.90 -2.86 -26.40
C SER A 71 14.55 -3.29 -24.97
N LEU A 72 14.35 -2.33 -24.08
CA LEU A 72 13.37 -2.51 -23.00
C LEU A 72 12.09 -1.83 -23.47
N ALA A 73 11.10 -2.65 -23.85
CA ALA A 73 9.76 -2.17 -24.07
C ALA A 73 9.31 -1.45 -22.80
N ALA A 74 8.86 -0.20 -22.93
CA ALA A 74 8.22 0.54 -21.86
C ALA A 74 7.18 -0.37 -21.19
N ASP A 75 7.29 -0.58 -19.89
CA ASP A 75 6.18 -1.12 -19.11
C ASP A 75 5.14 0.01 -19.01
N PRO A 76 4.00 -0.08 -19.71
CA PRO A 76 3.05 1.01 -19.77
C PRO A 76 2.07 0.86 -18.61
N ALA A 77 2.53 1.04 -17.36
CA ALA A 77 1.63 1.23 -16.23
C ALA A 77 2.39 1.77 -15.02
N GLY A 78 1.94 2.92 -14.50
CA GLY A 78 2.23 3.38 -13.14
C GLY A 78 1.59 2.48 -12.08
N SER A 79 1.95 1.20 -12.08
CA SER A 79 1.49 0.18 -11.14
C SER A 79 2.69 -0.27 -10.33
N LEU A 80 2.85 0.27 -9.12
CA LEU A 80 3.74 -0.27 -8.09
C LEU A 80 3.24 -1.62 -7.51
N ALA A 81 2.43 -2.38 -8.27
CA ALA A 81 1.86 -3.64 -7.82
C ALA A 81 2.20 -4.80 -8.78
N THR A 82 3.04 -5.70 -8.26
CA THR A 82 3.07 -7.14 -8.51
C THR A 82 3.31 -7.66 -9.94
N ARG A 83 4.52 -8.18 -10.20
CA ARG A 83 4.84 -9.60 -10.47
C ARG A 83 6.26 -9.74 -11.05
N ALA A 84 7.02 -10.71 -10.51
CA ALA A 84 8.27 -11.28 -11.03
C ALA A 84 9.40 -10.29 -11.39
N THR A 85 10.30 -10.02 -10.44
CA THR A 85 11.56 -9.30 -10.66
C THR A 85 11.34 -7.96 -11.34
N GLU A 86 11.08 -6.91 -10.56
CA GLU A 86 11.32 -5.55 -11.06
C GLU A 86 12.68 -5.58 -11.74
N ASN A 87 12.71 -5.23 -13.02
CA ASN A 87 13.83 -5.42 -13.92
C ASN A 87 15.06 -4.64 -13.39
N GLY A 88 15.76 -5.22 -12.42
CA GLY A 88 16.86 -4.60 -11.67
C GLY A 88 16.51 -3.41 -10.77
N TYR A 89 15.26 -3.01 -10.50
CA TYR A 89 14.95 -1.67 -9.94
C TYR A 89 15.41 -0.51 -10.85
N ALA A 90 15.30 -0.69 -12.17
CA ALA A 90 15.61 0.35 -13.15
C ALA A 90 14.67 1.56 -13.04
N THR A 91 15.24 2.74 -13.30
CA THR A 91 14.57 4.03 -13.34
C THR A 91 13.81 4.21 -14.65
N GLY A 92 12.49 4.33 -14.55
CA GLY A 92 11.67 4.83 -15.64
C GLY A 92 11.71 6.35 -15.70
N PHE A 93 12.53 6.93 -16.58
CA PHE A 93 12.55 8.38 -16.79
C PHE A 93 11.20 8.88 -17.33
N THR A 94 10.81 10.10 -16.95
CA THR A 94 9.54 10.72 -17.30
C THR A 94 9.74 12.17 -17.77
N PRO A 95 8.77 12.76 -18.50
CA PRO A 95 8.84 14.18 -18.86
C PRO A 95 9.02 15.08 -17.63
N GLY A 96 10.01 15.97 -17.68
CA GLY A 96 10.40 16.85 -16.58
C GLY A 96 11.65 16.40 -15.82
N ASP A 97 12.06 15.13 -15.95
CA ASP A 97 13.36 14.67 -15.44
C ASP A 97 14.50 15.48 -16.07
N ALA A 98 15.56 15.73 -15.29
CA ALA A 98 16.67 16.53 -15.75
C ALA A 98 18.03 15.93 -15.37
N CYS A 99 18.99 16.07 -16.28
CA CYS A 99 20.37 15.59 -16.14
C CYS A 99 21.37 16.74 -16.33
N GLY A 100 22.57 16.61 -15.76
CA GLY A 100 23.67 17.55 -15.99
C GLY A 100 24.71 16.98 -16.95
N LEU A 101 24.80 17.57 -18.15
CA LEU A 101 25.77 17.22 -19.18
C LEU A 101 27.07 18.00 -18.99
N SER A 102 28.19 17.30 -19.11
CA SER A 102 29.53 17.89 -19.20
C SER A 102 30.26 17.36 -20.43
N ILE A 103 31.10 18.20 -21.02
CA ILE A 103 31.87 17.90 -22.24
C ILE A 103 33.35 18.13 -21.95
N VAL A 104 34.16 17.11 -22.21
CA VAL A 104 35.63 17.18 -22.11
C VAL A 104 36.22 17.17 -23.51
N ARG A 105 37.09 18.13 -23.80
CA ARG A 105 37.81 18.24 -25.07
C ARG A 105 39.30 18.39 -24.77
N ASP A 106 40.11 17.57 -25.44
CA ASP A 106 41.57 17.60 -25.30
C ASP A 106 42.06 17.54 -23.82
N GLY A 107 41.28 16.86 -22.97
CA GLY A 107 41.57 16.70 -21.53
C GLY A 107 41.14 17.86 -20.63
N GLU A 108 40.36 18.82 -21.14
CA GLU A 108 39.81 19.94 -20.38
C GLU A 108 38.28 19.97 -20.47
N VAL A 109 37.62 20.29 -19.35
CA VAL A 109 36.16 20.47 -19.30
C VAL A 109 35.79 21.78 -20.00
N VAL A 110 35.13 21.69 -21.17
CA VAL A 110 34.72 22.86 -21.97
C VAL A 110 33.26 23.26 -21.76
N ALA A 111 32.44 22.35 -21.23
CA ALA A 111 31.09 22.62 -20.76
C ALA A 111 30.83 21.78 -19.52
N ALA A 112 30.16 22.35 -18.53
CA ALA A 112 29.88 21.68 -17.26
C ALA A 112 28.45 21.94 -16.81
N ASN A 113 27.81 20.91 -16.26
CA ASN A 113 26.48 20.96 -15.65
C ASN A 113 25.37 21.58 -16.55
N VAL A 114 25.47 21.41 -17.87
CA VAL A 114 24.43 21.85 -18.80
C VAL A 114 23.17 21.04 -18.54
N ARG A 115 22.09 21.72 -18.16
CA ARG A 115 20.82 21.04 -17.87
C ARG A 115 20.20 20.50 -19.15
N LEU A 116 20.00 19.19 -19.19
CA LEU A 116 19.15 18.52 -20.17
C LEU A 116 17.82 18.19 -19.50
N THR A 117 16.70 18.47 -20.15
CA THR A 117 15.36 18.16 -19.64
C THR A 117 14.65 17.19 -20.58
N ALA A 118 14.03 16.15 -20.02
CA ALA A 118 13.20 15.21 -20.75
C ALA A 118 11.85 15.82 -21.10
N SER A 119 11.43 15.60 -22.34
CA SER A 119 10.08 15.92 -22.83
C SER A 119 9.51 14.72 -23.57
N ALA A 120 8.18 14.62 -23.64
CA ALA A 120 7.52 13.58 -24.42
C ALA A 120 7.78 13.81 -25.93
N GLY A 121 8.22 12.75 -26.60
CA GLY A 121 8.45 12.70 -28.04
C GLY A 121 7.16 12.50 -28.85
N ALA A 122 7.32 12.28 -30.15
CA ALA A 122 6.19 12.12 -31.07
C ALA A 122 5.37 10.84 -30.77
N GLY A 123 6.01 9.80 -30.23
CA GLY A 123 5.37 8.57 -29.74
C GLY A 123 4.73 8.67 -28.35
N GLY A 124 4.67 9.86 -27.73
CA GLY A 124 4.12 10.08 -26.40
C GLY A 124 5.14 9.87 -25.27
N THR A 125 4.68 9.53 -24.07
CA THR A 125 5.52 9.44 -22.86
C THR A 125 6.55 8.32 -22.87
N ASN A 126 6.44 7.37 -23.82
CA ASN A 126 7.34 6.21 -23.94
C ASN A 126 8.54 6.49 -24.86
N GLU A 127 8.60 7.68 -25.45
CA GLU A 127 9.72 8.15 -26.26
C GLU A 127 10.15 9.50 -25.66
N LEU A 128 11.32 9.57 -25.04
CA LEU A 128 11.80 10.83 -24.45
C LEU A 128 12.75 11.55 -25.39
N VAL A 129 12.54 12.86 -25.51
CA VAL A 129 13.46 13.77 -26.19
C VAL A 129 14.13 14.62 -25.12
N TRP A 130 15.46 14.50 -25.04
CA TRP A 130 16.29 15.24 -24.09
C TRP A 130 16.86 16.48 -24.76
N THR A 131 16.47 17.66 -24.28
CA THR A 131 16.93 18.94 -24.85
C THR A 131 17.67 19.77 -23.81
N PRO A 132 18.76 20.45 -24.20
CA PRO A 132 19.42 21.41 -23.33
C PRO A 132 18.51 22.61 -23.02
N ASP A 133 18.74 23.25 -21.88
CA ASP A 133 18.11 24.53 -21.57
C ASP A 133 18.39 25.55 -22.68
N PRO A 134 17.44 26.43 -23.04
CA PRO A 134 17.58 27.38 -24.15
C PRO A 134 18.83 28.27 -24.09
N ALA A 135 19.30 28.58 -22.88
CA ALA A 135 20.48 29.40 -22.65
C ALA A 135 21.79 28.71 -23.09
N ALA A 136 21.83 27.39 -23.15
CA ALA A 136 23.00 26.63 -23.61
C ALA A 136 23.08 26.56 -25.16
N GLY A 137 22.01 26.90 -25.87
CA GLY A 137 21.95 26.81 -27.32
C GLY A 137 21.93 25.36 -27.85
N GLU A 138 22.22 25.20 -29.15
CA GLU A 138 22.23 23.89 -29.81
C GLU A 138 23.55 23.16 -29.54
N LEU A 139 23.47 21.88 -29.16
CA LEU A 139 24.64 21.02 -28.91
C LEU A 139 25.17 20.44 -30.23
N TRP A 140 26.45 20.66 -30.52
CA TRP A 140 27.11 20.22 -31.74
C TRP A 140 28.14 19.15 -31.44
N TYR A 141 28.22 18.14 -32.32
CA TYR A 141 29.24 17.10 -32.25
C TYR A 141 30.61 17.65 -32.67
N ALA A 142 31.62 17.43 -31.83
CA ALA A 142 33.02 17.53 -32.22
C ALA A 142 33.74 16.19 -32.03
N SER A 143 34.53 15.81 -33.04
CA SER A 143 35.32 14.58 -33.02
C SER A 143 36.39 14.65 -31.93
N GLY A 144 36.41 13.67 -31.03
CA GLY A 144 37.36 13.61 -29.91
C GLY A 144 36.83 14.12 -28.58
N ASP A 145 35.64 14.72 -28.56
CA ASP A 145 34.96 15.10 -27.31
C ASP A 145 34.44 13.87 -26.56
N CYS A 146 34.60 13.87 -25.24
CA CYS A 146 33.96 12.94 -24.32
C CYS A 146 32.76 13.62 -23.66
N TYR A 147 31.64 12.91 -23.53
CA TYR A 147 30.40 13.43 -22.97
C TYR A 147 30.05 12.65 -21.70
N PHE A 148 29.83 13.36 -20.61
CA PHE A 148 29.53 12.80 -19.30
C PHE A 148 28.21 13.33 -18.79
N LEU A 149 27.43 12.48 -18.14
CA LEU A 149 26.10 12.82 -17.66
C LEU A 149 25.91 12.36 -16.22
N TYR A 150 25.25 13.17 -15.41
CA TYR A 150 24.71 12.73 -14.12
C TYR A 150 23.21 13.07 -13.98
N TYR A 151 22.52 12.30 -13.16
CA TYR A 151 21.12 12.47 -12.77
C TYR A 151 20.98 12.27 -11.26
N PRO A 152 20.03 12.94 -10.58
CA PRO A 152 19.21 14.05 -11.07
C PRO A 152 19.99 15.37 -11.06
N TRP A 153 19.67 16.26 -12.01
CA TRP A 153 20.32 17.56 -12.13
C TRP A 153 20.11 18.44 -10.89
N GLN A 154 21.18 19.11 -10.46
CA GLN A 154 21.14 20.20 -9.48
C GLN A 154 21.78 21.46 -10.09
N ALA A 155 21.33 22.64 -9.66
CA ALA A 155 21.88 23.90 -10.15
C ALA A 155 23.35 24.11 -9.73
N ALA A 156 23.69 23.70 -8.51
CA ALA A 156 25.03 23.83 -7.93
C ALA A 156 25.38 22.60 -7.07
N PRO A 157 25.51 21.41 -7.69
CA PRO A 157 25.89 20.18 -6.99
C PRO A 157 27.28 20.31 -6.37
N GLN A 158 27.43 19.87 -5.12
CA GLN A 158 28.72 19.84 -4.46
C GLN A 158 29.64 18.80 -5.12
N GLY A 159 30.87 19.20 -5.46
CA GLY A 159 31.87 18.29 -6.02
C GLY A 159 31.68 17.97 -7.51
N ALA A 160 30.74 18.63 -8.21
CA ALA A 160 30.65 18.48 -9.66
C ALA A 160 31.81 19.19 -10.38
N PRO A 161 32.25 18.65 -11.53
CA PRO A 161 33.25 19.30 -12.39
C PRO A 161 32.81 20.68 -12.88
N THR A 162 33.78 21.55 -13.11
CA THR A 162 33.61 22.91 -13.60
C THR A 162 34.39 23.15 -14.88
N VAL A 163 34.00 24.17 -15.64
CA VAL A 163 34.71 24.55 -16.86
C VAL A 163 36.15 24.94 -16.53
N GLY A 164 37.11 24.40 -17.30
CA GLY A 164 38.55 24.58 -17.10
C GLY A 164 39.21 23.50 -16.23
N ASP A 165 38.43 22.61 -15.61
CA ASP A 165 39.01 21.46 -14.90
C ASP A 165 39.70 20.52 -15.89
N SER A 166 40.89 20.05 -15.53
CA SER A 166 41.61 19.04 -16.30
C SER A 166 41.11 17.64 -15.95
N PHE A 167 40.82 16.82 -16.96
CA PHE A 167 40.41 15.43 -16.80
C PHE A 167 41.09 14.53 -17.83
N ALA A 168 41.72 13.47 -17.35
CA ALA A 168 42.25 12.40 -18.19
C ALA A 168 41.75 11.05 -17.63
N PRO A 169 40.96 10.28 -18.39
CA PRO A 169 40.41 9.02 -17.91
C PRO A 169 41.52 7.99 -17.68
N SER A 170 41.44 7.26 -16.57
CA SER A 170 42.41 6.19 -16.26
C SER A 170 42.18 4.97 -17.15
N VAL A 171 40.93 4.72 -17.54
CA VAL A 171 40.50 3.65 -18.47
C VAL A 171 39.48 4.22 -19.47
N PRO A 172 39.68 4.04 -20.79
CA PRO A 172 38.70 4.47 -21.79
C PRO A 172 37.39 3.65 -21.71
N GLY A 173 36.24 4.33 -21.70
CA GLY A 173 34.91 3.69 -21.83
C GLY A 173 34.19 3.32 -20.52
N ASP A 174 34.73 3.70 -19.35
CA ASP A 174 34.06 3.63 -18.05
C ASP A 174 34.50 4.81 -17.14
N ALA A 175 34.70 5.97 -17.75
CA ALA A 175 35.29 7.12 -17.07
C ALA A 175 34.25 7.95 -16.28
N GLY A 176 32.96 7.63 -16.39
CA GLY A 176 31.90 8.38 -15.72
C GLY A 176 32.02 8.39 -14.19
N ALA A 177 32.43 7.26 -13.59
CA ALA A 177 32.67 7.19 -12.15
C ALA A 177 33.83 8.09 -11.71
N GLU A 178 34.92 8.07 -12.48
CA GLU A 178 36.12 8.86 -12.20
C GLU A 178 35.85 10.36 -12.37
N PHE A 179 35.17 10.73 -13.47
CA PHE A 179 34.82 12.11 -13.77
C PHE A 179 33.96 12.74 -12.67
N PHE A 180 33.00 12.00 -12.13
CA PHE A 180 32.11 12.45 -11.06
C PHE A 180 32.55 12.00 -9.65
N ALA A 181 33.80 11.56 -9.45
CA ALA A 181 34.22 10.97 -8.18
C ALA A 181 33.98 11.89 -6.95
N ALA A 182 34.28 13.19 -7.09
CA ALA A 182 34.06 14.17 -6.02
C ALA A 182 32.56 14.40 -5.75
N LEU A 183 31.73 14.42 -6.79
CA LEU A 183 30.27 14.50 -6.69
C LEU A 183 29.71 13.28 -5.95
N ILE A 184 30.11 12.08 -6.37
CA ILE A 184 29.66 10.81 -5.78
C ILE A 184 30.03 10.73 -4.29
N ALA A 185 31.26 11.12 -3.94
CA ALA A 185 31.73 11.11 -2.55
C ALA A 185 30.99 12.12 -1.66
N ALA A 186 30.58 13.27 -2.21
CA ALA A 186 29.87 14.31 -1.48
C ALA A 186 28.33 14.11 -1.45
N TRP A 187 27.80 13.26 -2.32
CA TRP A 187 26.36 13.10 -2.48
C TRP A 187 25.70 12.58 -1.20
N THR A 188 24.74 13.32 -0.67
CA THR A 188 24.05 12.95 0.57
C THR A 188 22.59 12.72 0.26
N PRO A 189 22.13 11.45 0.18
CA PRO A 189 20.71 11.13 0.11
C PRO A 189 19.92 11.85 1.20
N ALA A 190 18.71 12.29 0.88
CA ALA A 190 17.81 12.85 1.86
C ALA A 190 17.56 11.83 2.97
N ALA A 191 17.48 12.29 4.23
CA ALA A 191 17.05 11.41 5.33
C ALA A 191 15.59 11.00 5.13
N ASN A 192 14.73 11.94 4.73
CA ASN A 192 13.37 11.61 4.35
C ASN A 192 13.27 11.35 2.85
N GLN A 193 13.05 10.09 2.47
CA GLN A 193 12.86 9.61 1.11
C GLN A 193 11.43 9.10 0.87
N SER A 194 10.48 9.38 1.77
CA SER A 194 9.11 8.85 1.66
C SER A 194 8.33 9.48 0.49
N ASP A 195 8.73 10.67 0.05
CA ASP A 195 8.20 11.33 -1.13
C ASP A 195 8.99 10.91 -2.37
N TYR A 196 8.29 10.45 -3.41
CA TYR A 196 8.94 9.91 -4.61
C TYR A 196 9.81 10.98 -5.31
N PRO A 197 9.32 12.18 -5.69
CA PRO A 197 10.15 13.15 -6.38
C PRO A 197 11.19 13.87 -5.50
N ALA A 198 10.77 14.47 -4.38
CA ALA A 198 11.60 15.37 -3.59
C ALA A 198 12.54 14.65 -2.62
N GLY A 199 12.22 13.39 -2.27
CA GLY A 199 13.02 12.56 -1.38
C GLY A 199 13.80 11.49 -2.13
N TYR A 200 13.07 10.52 -2.71
CA TYR A 200 13.66 9.33 -3.30
C TYR A 200 14.42 9.62 -4.60
N THR A 201 13.74 10.15 -5.61
CA THR A 201 14.33 10.48 -6.92
C THR A 201 15.48 11.49 -6.78
N ALA A 202 15.30 12.54 -5.98
CA ALA A 202 16.34 13.52 -5.67
C ALA A 202 17.60 12.91 -5.02
N SER A 203 17.48 11.72 -4.41
CA SER A 203 18.58 11.00 -3.77
C SER A 203 19.27 9.98 -4.69
N ASP A 204 18.64 9.58 -5.79
CA ASP A 204 19.08 8.46 -6.64
C ASP A 204 20.13 8.90 -7.68
N LEU A 205 21.34 9.17 -7.21
CA LEU A 205 22.44 9.60 -8.07
C LEU A 205 22.81 8.50 -9.07
N MET A 206 22.75 8.84 -10.35
CA MET A 206 23.27 8.05 -11.45
C MET A 206 24.28 8.86 -12.26
N THR A 207 25.25 8.18 -12.88
CA THR A 207 26.21 8.82 -13.81
C THR A 207 26.49 7.92 -15.01
N ALA A 208 26.90 8.52 -16.13
CA ALA A 208 27.31 7.80 -17.33
C ALA A 208 28.40 8.55 -18.12
N GLU A 209 29.15 7.79 -18.91
CA GLU A 209 29.88 8.28 -20.08
C GLU A 209 29.07 7.93 -21.33
N ALA A 210 29.01 8.82 -22.32
CA ALA A 210 28.30 8.54 -23.57
C ALA A 210 29.05 7.54 -24.46
N SER A 211 28.31 6.64 -25.07
CA SER A 211 28.74 5.97 -26.30
C SER A 211 28.31 6.79 -27.52
N VAL A 212 29.27 7.06 -28.42
CA VAL A 212 29.04 7.82 -29.66
C VAL A 212 28.69 6.85 -30.79
N GLY A 213 27.48 6.96 -31.34
CA GLY A 213 27.05 6.13 -32.46
C GLY A 213 27.39 6.72 -33.84
N SER A 214 26.99 5.99 -34.89
CA SER A 214 27.25 6.41 -36.27
C SER A 214 26.34 7.56 -36.70
N ALA A 215 26.92 8.58 -37.33
CA ALA A 215 26.17 9.71 -37.86
C ALA A 215 25.18 9.28 -38.96
N SER A 216 23.96 9.80 -38.91
CA SER A 216 22.93 9.63 -39.94
C SER A 216 22.14 10.92 -40.11
N GLY A 217 21.90 11.34 -41.36
CA GLY A 217 21.09 12.55 -41.63
C GLY A 217 21.64 13.86 -41.04
N GLY A 218 22.95 13.94 -40.76
CA GLY A 218 23.55 15.10 -40.09
C GLY A 218 23.40 15.11 -38.56
N VAL A 219 22.95 14.00 -37.97
CA VAL A 219 22.78 13.81 -36.52
C VAL A 219 23.69 12.67 -36.05
N VAL A 220 24.36 12.86 -34.91
CA VAL A 220 25.18 11.88 -34.21
C VAL A 220 24.47 11.47 -32.92
N PRO A 221 24.15 10.18 -32.73
CA PRO A 221 23.52 9.73 -31.49
C PRO A 221 24.55 9.55 -30.37
N LEU A 222 24.21 10.08 -29.19
CA LEU A 222 24.86 9.80 -27.92
C LEU A 222 23.94 8.95 -27.07
N THR A 223 24.44 7.80 -26.62
CA THR A 223 23.70 6.92 -25.72
C THR A 223 24.42 6.87 -24.38
N PHE A 224 23.69 7.24 -23.33
CA PHE A 224 24.14 7.16 -21.94
C PHE A 224 23.50 5.96 -21.25
N SER A 225 24.31 4.98 -20.88
CA SER A 225 23.93 3.88 -19.98
C SER A 225 24.20 4.31 -18.54
N MET A 226 23.15 4.69 -17.83
CA MET A 226 23.23 5.22 -16.47
C MET A 226 23.64 4.12 -15.49
N THR A 227 24.51 4.48 -14.54
CA THR A 227 24.91 3.61 -13.44
C THR A 227 24.58 4.28 -12.12
N HIS A 228 23.78 3.62 -11.28
CA HIS A 228 23.49 4.05 -9.92
C HIS A 228 24.75 4.11 -9.05
N ARG A 229 24.87 5.17 -8.27
CA ARG A 229 26.02 5.44 -7.40
C ARG A 229 25.71 5.28 -5.91
N MET A 230 24.43 5.26 -5.55
CA MET A 230 23.97 4.88 -4.22
C MET A 230 23.83 3.36 -4.11
N ALA A 231 23.59 2.86 -2.90
CA ALA A 231 23.15 1.49 -2.67
C ALA A 231 21.70 1.50 -2.18
N LEU A 232 20.95 0.46 -2.52
CA LEU A 232 19.52 0.36 -2.24
C LEU A 232 19.23 -0.67 -1.14
N ALA A 233 18.68 -0.22 -0.01
CA ALA A 233 18.08 -1.09 0.98
C ALA A 233 16.60 -1.29 0.66
N VAL A 234 16.18 -2.53 0.47
CA VAL A 234 14.78 -2.91 0.27
C VAL A 234 14.31 -3.61 1.53
N VAL A 235 13.38 -3.02 2.26
CA VAL A 235 12.81 -3.60 3.49
C VAL A 235 11.50 -4.27 3.15
N GLU A 236 11.44 -5.59 3.30
CA GLU A 236 10.25 -6.42 3.04
C GLU A 236 9.64 -6.85 4.37
N PHE A 237 8.45 -6.34 4.68
CA PHE A 237 7.68 -6.74 5.85
C PHE A 237 6.89 -8.04 5.62
N PRO A 238 6.44 -8.70 6.70
CA PRO A 238 5.64 -9.91 6.60
C PRO A 238 4.42 -9.72 5.69
N ARG A 239 4.32 -10.58 4.70
CA ARG A 239 3.16 -10.65 3.80
C ARG A 239 2.89 -12.09 3.42
N THR A 240 1.78 -12.65 3.90
CA THR A 240 1.34 -13.98 3.48
C THR A 240 0.44 -13.84 2.26
N VAL A 241 0.73 -14.56 1.18
CA VAL A 241 -0.14 -14.66 0.00
C VAL A 241 -0.64 -16.09 -0.11
N TYR A 242 -1.94 -16.26 0.04
CA TYR A 242 -2.65 -17.51 -0.14
C TYR A 242 -3.00 -17.67 -1.62
N LYS A 243 -2.44 -18.72 -2.22
CA LYS A 243 -2.75 -19.23 -3.54
C LYS A 243 -3.81 -20.32 -3.36
N PHE A 244 -5.06 -20.02 -3.70
CA PHE A 244 -6.12 -20.99 -3.48
C PHE A 244 -6.13 -22.09 -4.54
N ASP A 245 -6.22 -23.35 -4.10
CA ASP A 245 -6.11 -24.54 -4.95
C ASP A 245 -7.44 -25.32 -5.06
N ASN A 246 -8.57 -24.60 -5.04
CA ASN A 246 -9.95 -25.09 -5.06
C ASN A 246 -10.40 -25.78 -6.38
N GLY A 247 -9.48 -26.42 -7.11
CA GLY A 247 -9.76 -27.19 -8.33
C GLY A 247 -10.35 -26.33 -9.43
N ASP A 248 -11.58 -26.66 -9.85
CA ASP A 248 -12.26 -26.02 -11.00
C ASP A 248 -12.76 -24.60 -10.70
N THR A 249 -12.70 -24.15 -9.45
CA THR A 249 -13.07 -22.78 -9.06
C THR A 249 -11.82 -21.93 -8.96
N MET A 250 -11.66 -20.98 -9.88
CA MET A 250 -10.62 -19.95 -9.75
C MET A 250 -11.04 -18.98 -8.66
N ILE A 251 -10.30 -18.99 -7.55
CA ILE A 251 -10.43 -18.00 -6.48
C ILE A 251 -9.20 -17.08 -6.54
N PRO A 252 -9.37 -15.75 -6.56
CA PRO A 252 -8.27 -14.79 -6.51
C PRO A 252 -7.33 -15.02 -5.32
N ASP A 253 -6.08 -14.55 -5.44
CA ASP A 253 -5.13 -14.65 -4.34
C ASP A 253 -5.58 -13.78 -3.16
N TYR A 254 -5.52 -14.33 -1.95
CA TYR A 254 -5.76 -13.57 -0.73
C TYR A 254 -4.43 -13.19 -0.07
N ALA A 255 -4.22 -11.90 0.21
CA ALA A 255 -2.99 -11.41 0.82
C ALA A 255 -3.23 -10.75 2.18
N VAL A 256 -2.42 -11.15 3.15
CA VAL A 256 -2.39 -10.58 4.51
C VAL A 256 -1.06 -9.88 4.69
N ALA A 257 -1.10 -8.56 4.80
CA ALA A 257 0.07 -7.71 5.01
C ALA A 257 0.17 -7.28 6.48
N ALA A 258 1.39 -7.11 6.97
CA ALA A 258 1.63 -6.47 8.25
C ALA A 258 0.98 -5.06 8.28
N SER A 259 0.31 -4.75 9.38
CA SER A 259 -0.35 -3.46 9.59
C SER A 259 0.50 -2.53 10.47
N GLY A 260 0.16 -1.24 10.49
CA GLY A 260 0.76 -0.27 11.42
C GLY A 260 2.26 -0.07 11.26
N ILE A 261 2.80 -0.28 10.05
CA ILE A 261 4.22 -0.09 9.77
C ILE A 261 4.55 1.40 9.87
N ALA A 262 5.47 1.73 10.78
CA ALA A 262 5.91 3.10 11.00
C ALA A 262 7.41 3.17 11.32
N PHE A 263 8.13 4.04 10.63
CA PHE A 263 9.54 4.33 10.88
C PHE A 263 9.67 5.46 11.90
N SER A 264 10.49 5.26 12.94
CA SER A 264 10.59 6.17 14.10
C SER A 264 11.70 7.23 13.99
N GLY A 265 12.61 7.08 13.03
CA GLY A 265 13.77 7.98 12.85
C GLY A 265 13.57 9.05 11.78
N ALA A 266 14.61 9.88 11.59
CA ALA A 266 14.64 10.83 10.46
C ALA A 266 14.74 10.13 9.09
N ALA A 267 15.29 8.90 9.09
CA ALA A 267 15.31 8.02 7.94
C ALA A 267 13.88 7.52 7.65
N GLN A 268 13.26 8.05 6.60
CA GLN A 268 11.89 7.72 6.19
C GLN A 268 11.94 7.11 4.78
N PRO A 269 11.83 5.77 4.65
CA PRO A 269 11.84 5.09 3.36
C PRO A 269 10.60 5.36 2.48
N LEU A 270 10.78 5.19 1.17
CA LEU A 270 9.70 5.20 0.18
C LEU A 270 8.88 3.92 0.31
N ALA A 271 7.57 4.03 0.56
CA ALA A 271 6.66 2.88 0.49
C ALA A 271 6.32 2.56 -0.98
N THR A 272 6.44 1.30 -1.39
CA THR A 272 6.11 0.90 -2.77
C THR A 272 4.72 0.26 -2.86
N ASP A 273 4.40 -0.67 -1.96
CA ASP A 273 3.13 -1.43 -1.98
C ASP A 273 2.50 -1.60 -0.59
N GLY A 274 2.94 -0.79 0.38
CA GLY A 274 2.52 -0.85 1.78
C GLY A 274 3.12 -2.01 2.59
N SER A 275 3.91 -2.90 1.97
CA SER A 275 4.65 -3.98 2.67
C SER A 275 6.14 -3.96 2.32
N THR A 276 6.52 -3.27 1.26
CA THR A 276 7.89 -3.12 0.81
C THR A 276 8.28 -1.65 0.80
N TYR A 277 9.49 -1.38 1.28
CA TYR A 277 10.04 -0.03 1.40
C TYR A 277 11.43 0.05 0.80
N ARG A 278 11.75 1.17 0.18
CA ARG A 278 13.05 1.43 -0.45
C ARG A 278 13.76 2.60 0.23
N TYR A 279 15.06 2.44 0.46
CA TYR A 279 15.90 3.47 1.04
C TYR A 279 17.29 3.48 0.43
N LEU A 280 17.68 4.62 -0.13
CA LEU A 280 18.98 4.84 -0.74
C LEU A 280 19.99 5.29 0.31
N VAL A 281 21.16 4.67 0.29
CA VAL A 281 22.29 5.02 1.17
C VAL A 281 23.53 5.28 0.31
N ASN A 282 24.35 6.26 0.71
CA ASN A 282 25.65 6.45 0.07
C ASN A 282 26.67 5.50 0.70
N PRO A 283 27.19 4.49 -0.02
CA PRO A 283 28.16 3.54 0.51
C PRO A 283 29.53 4.16 0.81
N ALA A 284 29.83 5.36 0.29
CA ALA A 284 31.07 6.09 0.56
C ALA A 284 31.07 6.83 1.91
N LEU A 285 29.90 7.01 2.55
CA LEU A 285 29.81 7.68 3.85
C LEU A 285 30.16 6.71 4.98
N ALA A 286 30.80 7.24 6.03
CA ALA A 286 31.30 6.43 7.14
C ALA A 286 30.20 5.70 7.96
N ALA A 287 28.95 6.18 7.88
CA ALA A 287 27.81 5.55 8.56
C ALA A 287 26.54 5.68 7.71
N ALA A 288 25.82 4.56 7.57
CA ALA A 288 24.49 4.54 7.00
C ALA A 288 23.43 4.79 8.09
N PRO A 289 22.30 5.47 7.78
CA PRO A 289 21.20 5.64 8.72
C PRO A 289 20.61 4.28 9.15
N ILE A 290 20.31 4.14 10.43
CA ILE A 290 19.58 2.97 10.95
C ILE A 290 18.09 3.15 10.64
N LEU A 291 17.49 2.14 10.02
CA LEU A 291 16.05 2.06 9.82
C LEU A 291 15.43 1.32 10.99
N ALA A 292 14.64 2.00 11.81
CA ALA A 292 13.99 1.41 12.97
C ALA A 292 12.54 1.89 13.07
N GLY A 293 11.72 1.11 13.75
CA GLY A 293 10.29 1.39 13.84
C GLY A 293 9.49 0.25 14.45
N GLY A 294 8.18 0.35 14.29
CA GLY A 294 7.22 -0.65 14.75
C GLY A 294 6.26 -1.10 13.65
N TYR A 295 5.63 -2.26 13.88
CA TYR A 295 4.57 -2.84 13.05
C TYR A 295 3.73 -3.80 13.89
N GLY A 296 2.53 -4.15 13.41
CA GLY A 296 1.63 -5.10 14.08
C GLY A 296 1.22 -4.70 15.50
N GLY A 297 1.29 -3.40 15.83
CA GLY A 297 0.92 -2.83 17.14
C GLY A 297 1.95 -3.01 18.27
N ASN A 298 2.67 -4.13 18.32
CA ASN A 298 3.61 -4.44 19.42
C ASN A 298 4.98 -4.97 18.98
N ARG A 299 5.25 -5.05 17.67
CA ARG A 299 6.53 -5.52 17.15
C ARG A 299 7.42 -4.35 16.78
N GLU A 300 8.72 -4.54 16.97
CA GLU A 300 9.76 -3.57 16.63
C GLU A 300 10.73 -4.20 15.61
N PHE A 301 11.33 -3.36 14.76
CA PHE A 301 12.39 -3.78 13.85
C PHE A 301 13.55 -2.80 13.88
N THR A 302 14.74 -3.28 13.54
CA THR A 302 15.94 -2.46 13.36
C THR A 302 16.79 -3.05 12.25
N ILE A 303 17.15 -2.22 11.28
CA ILE A 303 17.92 -2.59 10.10
C ILE A 303 19.07 -1.60 9.96
N ALA A 304 20.28 -2.13 9.86
CA ALA A 304 21.48 -1.36 9.56
C ALA A 304 21.92 -1.69 8.12
N PRO A 305 21.65 -0.81 7.13
CA PRO A 305 22.01 -1.04 5.74
C PRO A 305 23.52 -0.78 5.50
N THR A 306 24.37 -1.63 6.08
CA THR A 306 25.84 -1.52 6.03
C THR A 306 26.45 -2.55 5.09
N GLY A 307 27.61 -2.23 4.50
CA GLY A 307 28.37 -3.16 3.66
C GLY A 307 27.76 -3.41 2.29
N LEU A 308 27.01 -2.43 1.77
CA LEU A 308 26.47 -2.45 0.41
C LEU A 308 27.43 -1.74 -0.55
N GLU A 309 27.48 -2.18 -1.80
CA GLU A 309 28.27 -1.57 -2.86
C GLU A 309 27.43 -0.58 -3.68
N ALA A 310 28.07 0.40 -4.31
CA ALA A 310 27.40 1.32 -5.21
C ALA A 310 26.74 0.56 -6.37
N GLY A 311 25.51 0.94 -6.72
CA GLY A 311 24.72 0.26 -7.74
C GLY A 311 24.20 -1.11 -7.34
N SER A 312 24.32 -1.50 -6.06
CA SER A 312 23.77 -2.76 -5.54
C SER A 312 22.54 -2.56 -4.67
N TYR A 313 21.67 -3.56 -4.61
CA TYR A 313 20.54 -3.61 -3.67
C TYR A 313 20.63 -4.82 -2.75
N LYS A 314 20.06 -4.69 -1.54
CA LYS A 314 19.86 -5.81 -0.62
C LYS A 314 18.45 -5.80 -0.03
N VAL A 315 17.83 -6.98 0.00
CA VAL A 315 16.53 -7.20 0.62
C VAL A 315 16.70 -7.60 2.08
N TYR A 316 16.15 -6.79 2.99
CA TYR A 316 16.06 -7.02 4.41
C TYR A 316 14.65 -7.49 4.75
N LYS A 317 14.53 -8.78 5.06
CA LYS A 317 13.24 -9.41 5.38
C LYS A 317 12.96 -9.28 6.88
N VAL A 318 12.01 -8.43 7.23
CA VAL A 318 11.50 -8.34 8.62
C VAL A 318 10.60 -9.56 8.85
N ASP A 319 10.86 -10.32 9.92
CA ASP A 319 10.10 -11.53 10.29
C ASP A 319 9.89 -12.53 9.14
N GLY A 320 10.89 -12.67 8.26
CA GLY A 320 10.84 -13.60 7.13
C GLY A 320 10.23 -13.05 5.85
N GLY A 321 9.68 -11.83 5.88
CA GLY A 321 9.20 -11.11 4.70
C GLY A 321 8.01 -11.79 4.02
N ARG A 322 8.01 -11.79 2.69
CA ARG A 322 6.91 -12.36 1.89
C ARG A 322 6.94 -13.88 1.87
N VAL A 323 5.79 -14.50 2.09
CA VAL A 323 5.57 -15.96 2.05
C VAL A 323 4.38 -16.26 1.15
N GLU A 324 4.53 -17.19 0.22
CA GLU A 324 3.41 -17.76 -0.54
C GLU A 324 3.00 -19.11 0.07
N LYS A 325 1.70 -19.34 0.18
CA LYS A 325 1.12 -20.60 0.67
C LYS A 325 0.06 -21.09 -0.30
N ASN A 326 0.14 -22.36 -0.68
CA ASN A 326 -1.02 -23.03 -1.28
C ASN A 326 -2.00 -23.39 -0.17
N HIS A 327 -3.28 -23.17 -0.40
CA HIS A 327 -4.33 -23.43 0.60
C HIS A 327 -5.65 -23.76 -0.08
N THR A 328 -6.39 -24.76 0.40
CA THR A 328 -7.76 -25.01 -0.05
C THR A 328 -8.71 -24.22 0.83
N LEU A 329 -9.32 -23.14 0.31
CA LEU A 329 -10.27 -22.35 1.08
C LEU A 329 -11.58 -23.12 1.27
N GLN A 330 -12.02 -23.32 2.50
CA GLN A 330 -13.23 -24.08 2.78
C GLN A 330 -13.93 -23.68 4.07
N VAL A 331 -15.22 -24.05 4.15
CA VAL A 331 -15.99 -23.99 5.39
C VAL A 331 -15.26 -24.74 6.51
N GLY A 332 -15.17 -24.10 7.67
CA GLY A 332 -14.50 -24.62 8.85
C GLY A 332 -13.06 -24.18 9.01
N ASP A 333 -12.47 -23.53 8.00
CA ASP A 333 -11.16 -22.90 8.18
C ASP A 333 -11.22 -21.83 9.28
N TYR A 334 -10.15 -21.70 10.04
CA TYR A 334 -10.01 -20.72 11.11
C TYR A 334 -9.46 -19.41 10.52
N PHE A 335 -10.17 -18.31 10.77
CA PHE A 335 -9.74 -16.96 10.44
C PHE A 335 -9.07 -16.34 11.67
N LEU A 336 -7.83 -15.93 11.54
CA LEU A 336 -7.02 -15.40 12.63
C LEU A 336 -7.20 -13.88 12.79
N ALA A 337 -6.89 -13.35 13.98
CA ALA A 337 -7.02 -11.94 14.31
C ALA A 337 -6.12 -11.02 13.46
N ASP A 338 -5.04 -11.57 12.89
CA ASP A 338 -4.15 -10.88 11.96
C ASP A 338 -4.61 -10.99 10.49
N GLY A 339 -5.68 -11.74 10.22
CA GLY A 339 -6.23 -12.00 8.90
C GLY A 339 -5.71 -13.27 8.22
N ASN A 340 -4.70 -13.94 8.78
CA ASN A 340 -4.24 -15.20 8.20
C ASN A 340 -5.28 -16.31 8.34
N LEU A 341 -5.18 -17.31 7.47
CA LEU A 341 -5.99 -18.52 7.48
C LEU A 341 -5.20 -19.69 8.06
N LEU A 342 -5.88 -20.47 8.88
CA LEU A 342 -5.43 -21.77 9.34
C LEU A 342 -6.45 -22.83 8.91
N SER A 343 -5.97 -23.94 8.34
CA SER A 343 -6.84 -25.01 7.83
C SER A 343 -7.75 -25.58 8.92
N LYS A 344 -8.97 -25.95 8.55
CA LYS A 344 -9.91 -26.69 9.41
C LYS A 344 -9.31 -27.97 10.02
N ASP A 345 -8.33 -28.57 9.33
CA ASP A 345 -7.67 -29.83 9.72
C ASP A 345 -6.36 -29.59 10.51
N ALA A 346 -6.10 -28.35 10.93
CA ALA A 346 -4.96 -28.03 11.77
C ALA A 346 -5.01 -28.78 13.11
N ALA A 347 -3.83 -29.13 13.64
CA ALA A 347 -3.72 -29.80 14.93
C ALA A 347 -4.31 -28.93 16.05
N ALA A 348 -4.96 -29.57 17.02
CA ALA A 348 -5.62 -28.89 18.13
C ALA A 348 -4.67 -27.94 18.89
N GLU A 349 -3.40 -28.30 19.07
CA GLU A 349 -2.42 -27.43 19.72
C GLU A 349 -2.12 -26.17 18.91
N MET A 350 -2.12 -26.26 17.57
CA MET A 350 -1.92 -25.10 16.69
C MET A 350 -3.11 -24.14 16.78
N VAL A 351 -4.33 -24.67 16.77
CA VAL A 351 -5.55 -23.86 16.92
C VAL A 351 -5.58 -23.16 18.27
N ALA A 352 -5.21 -23.87 19.35
CA ALA A 352 -5.19 -23.32 20.70
C ALA A 352 -4.12 -22.22 20.91
N GLN A 353 -3.01 -22.29 20.17
CA GLN A 353 -1.94 -21.28 20.19
C GLN A 353 -2.20 -20.11 19.23
N ALA A 354 -3.11 -20.27 18.28
CA ALA A 354 -3.46 -19.23 17.33
C ALA A 354 -4.47 -18.26 17.94
N GLU A 355 -4.34 -16.97 17.61
CA GLU A 355 -5.34 -15.95 17.93
C GLU A 355 -6.49 -16.05 16.93
N VAL A 356 -7.35 -17.06 17.07
CA VAL A 356 -8.50 -17.26 16.19
C VAL A 356 -9.58 -16.20 16.46
N ALA A 357 -9.93 -15.43 15.43
CA ALA A 357 -10.99 -14.43 15.49
C ALA A 357 -12.36 -15.02 15.10
N GLY A 358 -12.39 -16.02 14.23
CA GLY A 358 -13.63 -16.65 13.81
C GLY A 358 -13.45 -17.88 12.92
N ILE A 359 -14.56 -18.45 12.47
CA ILE A 359 -14.64 -19.65 11.63
C ILE A 359 -15.28 -19.29 10.29
N VAL A 360 -14.64 -19.67 9.18
CA VAL A 360 -15.20 -19.52 7.84
C VAL A 360 -16.46 -20.38 7.71
N PHE A 361 -17.61 -19.79 7.37
CA PHE A 361 -18.87 -20.53 7.22
C PHE A 361 -19.44 -20.49 5.79
N GLN A 362 -18.94 -19.63 4.92
CA GLN A 362 -19.39 -19.51 3.54
C GLN A 362 -18.23 -19.12 2.63
N THR A 363 -18.12 -19.77 1.47
CA THR A 363 -17.08 -19.50 0.45
C THR A 363 -17.65 -19.40 -0.96
N ALA A 364 -18.95 -19.67 -1.15
CA ALA A 364 -19.59 -19.56 -2.45
C ALA A 364 -19.87 -18.08 -2.78
N PRO A 365 -19.30 -17.50 -3.86
CA PRO A 365 -19.51 -16.08 -4.18
C PRO A 365 -20.97 -15.69 -4.41
N SER A 366 -21.82 -16.63 -4.81
CA SER A 366 -23.26 -16.43 -4.99
C SER A 366 -24.06 -16.32 -3.68
N ARG A 367 -23.43 -16.65 -2.56
CA ARG A 367 -23.99 -16.57 -1.20
C ARG A 367 -23.33 -15.49 -0.33
N ILE A 368 -22.49 -14.65 -0.94
CA ILE A 368 -21.95 -13.45 -0.32
C ILE A 368 -22.74 -12.25 -0.88
N GLY A 369 -23.25 -11.40 0.00
CA GLY A 369 -24.03 -10.23 -0.37
C GLY A 369 -23.24 -9.20 -1.15
N GLU A 370 -23.96 -8.27 -1.76
CA GLU A 370 -23.38 -7.26 -2.64
C GLU A 370 -22.75 -6.13 -1.83
N GLY A 371 -23.32 -5.78 -0.67
CA GLY A 371 -22.72 -4.87 0.29
C GLY A 371 -21.32 -5.28 0.72
N GLU A 372 -21.15 -6.55 1.08
CA GLU A 372 -19.85 -7.12 1.48
C GLU A 372 -18.82 -7.02 0.34
N LYS A 373 -19.21 -7.40 -0.89
CA LYS A 373 -18.32 -7.32 -2.06
C LYS A 373 -17.92 -5.88 -2.36
N ASN A 374 -18.88 -4.95 -2.35
CA ASN A 374 -18.62 -3.54 -2.60
C ASN A 374 -17.68 -2.93 -1.56
N ALA A 375 -17.82 -3.31 -0.30
CA ALA A 375 -16.93 -2.88 0.78
C ALA A 375 -15.48 -3.38 0.59
N LEU A 376 -15.29 -4.48 -0.13
CA LEU A 376 -13.98 -5.07 -0.44
C LEU A 376 -13.47 -4.74 -1.85
N GLY A 377 -14.12 -3.81 -2.57
CA GLY A 377 -13.69 -3.39 -3.91
C GLY A 377 -14.17 -4.28 -5.06
N GLY A 378 -15.18 -5.11 -4.83
CA GLY A 378 -15.91 -5.87 -5.85
C GLY A 378 -15.80 -7.40 -5.74
N GLU A 379 -14.89 -7.91 -4.90
CA GLU A 379 -14.67 -9.35 -4.71
C GLU A 379 -14.56 -9.69 -3.23
N ALA A 380 -15.03 -10.88 -2.85
CA ALA A 380 -14.95 -11.41 -1.50
C ALA A 380 -14.64 -12.92 -1.57
N HIS A 381 -13.77 -13.40 -0.70
CA HIS A 381 -13.31 -14.78 -0.63
C HIS A 381 -14.25 -15.65 0.23
N GLY A 382 -14.78 -15.10 1.31
CA GLY A 382 -15.68 -15.84 2.20
C GLY A 382 -16.25 -15.01 3.34
N LEU A 383 -17.13 -15.64 4.12
CA LEU A 383 -17.70 -15.09 5.34
C LEU A 383 -17.22 -15.86 6.57
N VAL A 384 -16.99 -15.13 7.66
CA VAL A 384 -16.44 -15.63 8.92
C VAL A 384 -17.42 -15.32 10.05
N LEU A 385 -17.74 -16.32 10.86
CA LEU A 385 -18.52 -16.18 12.09
C LEU A 385 -17.57 -15.91 13.26
N ALA A 386 -17.82 -14.86 14.03
CA ALA A 386 -16.99 -14.51 15.18
C ALA A 386 -16.92 -15.66 16.21
N ALA A 387 -15.72 -15.90 16.76
CA ALA A 387 -15.53 -16.86 17.84
C ALA A 387 -16.17 -16.41 19.16
N LYS A 388 -16.55 -15.12 19.26
CA LYS A 388 -17.15 -14.50 20.45
C LYS A 388 -18.48 -13.82 20.09
N ASN A 389 -19.37 -13.73 21.07
CA ASN A 389 -20.58 -12.91 20.96
C ASN A 389 -20.21 -11.43 21.13
N ALA A 390 -20.84 -10.55 20.34
CA ALA A 390 -20.79 -9.10 20.58
C ALA A 390 -21.62 -8.72 21.81
N ALA A 391 -22.77 -9.36 21.98
CA ALA A 391 -23.62 -9.24 23.15
C ALA A 391 -24.51 -10.48 23.31
N THR A 392 -25.04 -10.66 24.52
CA THR A 392 -26.06 -11.67 24.84
C THR A 392 -27.23 -10.99 25.54
N ASN A 393 -28.45 -11.48 25.31
CA ASN A 393 -29.66 -10.99 25.97
C ASN A 393 -29.88 -9.46 25.81
N VAL A 394 -29.80 -8.96 24.57
CA VAL A 394 -30.03 -7.55 24.22
C VAL A 394 -31.18 -7.37 23.24
N GLN A 395 -31.81 -6.20 23.28
CA GLN A 395 -32.87 -5.82 22.33
C GLN A 395 -32.32 -5.53 20.94
N TRP A 396 -33.11 -5.80 19.91
CA TRP A 396 -32.77 -5.43 18.53
C TRP A 396 -32.87 -3.90 18.34
N GLY A 397 -33.98 -3.32 18.82
CA GLY A 397 -34.29 -1.91 18.69
C GLY A 397 -35.63 -1.55 19.36
N PRO A 398 -36.10 -0.31 19.21
CA PRO A 398 -37.38 0.13 19.77
C PRO A 398 -38.56 -0.50 19.01
N TYR A 399 -39.56 -0.97 19.76
CA TYR A 399 -40.82 -1.46 19.21
C TYR A 399 -41.58 -0.34 18.46
N GLY A 400 -42.10 -0.66 17.27
CA GLY A 400 -42.92 0.26 16.46
C GLY A 400 -42.13 1.24 15.59
N THR A 401 -40.81 1.05 15.45
CA THR A 401 -39.95 1.83 14.55
C THR A 401 -39.51 0.99 13.37
N ASP A 402 -39.98 1.35 12.17
CA ASP A 402 -39.55 0.79 10.88
C ASP A 402 -38.28 1.52 10.42
N ILE A 403 -37.24 0.78 10.04
CA ILE A 403 -35.98 1.37 9.58
C ILE A 403 -36.12 1.72 8.08
N PRO A 404 -36.03 3.00 7.70
CA PRO A 404 -36.07 3.39 6.29
C PRO A 404 -34.97 2.68 5.49
N ASP A 405 -35.29 2.33 4.25
CA ASP A 405 -34.37 1.69 3.28
C ASP A 405 -33.86 0.29 3.68
N LEU A 406 -34.36 -0.26 4.79
CA LEU A 406 -34.19 -1.67 5.14
C LEU A 406 -35.41 -2.47 4.65
N PRO A 407 -35.23 -3.54 3.85
CA PRO A 407 -36.36 -4.30 3.34
C PRO A 407 -36.99 -5.18 4.42
N ASN A 408 -38.33 -5.15 4.50
CA ASN A 408 -39.08 -6.04 5.38
C ASN A 408 -39.12 -7.48 4.84
N ILE A 409 -38.44 -8.38 5.55
CA ILE A 409 -38.30 -9.80 5.24
C ILE A 409 -39.45 -10.59 5.86
N THR A 410 -40.52 -10.84 5.11
CA THR A 410 -41.80 -11.34 5.67
C THR A 410 -42.04 -12.84 5.56
N THR A 411 -41.23 -13.59 4.81
CA THR A 411 -41.34 -15.06 4.69
C THR A 411 -40.03 -15.79 4.99
N VAL A 412 -40.12 -17.09 5.24
CA VAL A 412 -38.95 -17.98 5.44
C VAL A 412 -38.08 -18.03 4.18
N ALA A 413 -38.67 -18.11 2.99
CA ALA A 413 -37.96 -18.03 1.72
C ALA A 413 -37.22 -16.69 1.55
N ALA A 414 -37.83 -15.58 1.98
CA ALA A 414 -37.17 -14.27 1.97
C ALA A 414 -36.00 -14.23 2.97
N CYS A 415 -36.11 -14.91 4.12
CA CYS A 415 -34.98 -15.06 5.04
C CYS A 415 -33.79 -15.76 4.38
N TYR A 416 -34.02 -16.86 3.64
CA TYR A 416 -32.96 -17.54 2.90
C TYR A 416 -32.30 -16.65 1.82
N GLY A 417 -33.09 -15.80 1.16
CA GLY A 417 -32.63 -14.88 0.13
C GLY A 417 -31.88 -13.66 0.63
N ASP A 418 -32.13 -13.23 1.87
CA ASP A 418 -31.46 -12.08 2.47
C ASP A 418 -30.04 -12.44 2.95
N ILE A 419 -29.04 -12.10 2.15
CA ILE A 419 -27.61 -12.42 2.38
C ILE A 419 -26.72 -11.19 2.53
N ASP A 420 -27.30 -10.02 2.75
CA ASP A 420 -26.57 -8.73 2.79
C ASP A 420 -26.62 -8.11 4.20
N GLY A 421 -26.03 -8.82 5.17
CA GLY A 421 -25.95 -8.37 6.55
C GLY A 421 -25.12 -7.09 6.69
N TYR A 422 -24.12 -6.91 5.83
CA TYR A 422 -23.29 -5.72 5.83
C TYR A 422 -24.11 -4.47 5.52
N SER A 423 -24.87 -4.47 4.41
CA SER A 423 -25.71 -3.32 4.05
C SER A 423 -26.78 -3.08 5.11
N ASN A 424 -27.43 -4.15 5.58
CA ASN A 424 -28.45 -4.04 6.63
C ASN A 424 -27.90 -3.34 7.89
N THR A 425 -26.72 -3.76 8.36
CA THR A 425 -26.06 -3.18 9.53
C THR A 425 -25.70 -1.72 9.31
N HIS A 426 -25.15 -1.38 8.14
CA HIS A 426 -24.77 0.00 7.82
C HIS A 426 -25.96 0.92 7.63
N THR A 427 -27.08 0.43 7.08
CA THR A 427 -28.35 1.16 7.01
C THR A 427 -28.84 1.53 8.40
N VAL A 428 -28.79 0.60 9.37
CA VAL A 428 -29.15 0.90 10.76
C VAL A 428 -28.18 1.89 11.39
N TRP A 429 -26.87 1.76 11.18
CA TRP A 429 -25.90 2.72 11.72
C TRP A 429 -26.03 4.13 11.13
N ALA A 430 -26.49 4.24 9.89
CA ALA A 430 -26.75 5.52 9.23
C ALA A 430 -28.13 6.11 9.58
N PHE A 431 -29.03 5.33 10.15
CA PHE A 431 -30.38 5.78 10.50
C PHE A 431 -30.36 6.89 11.56
N ASP A 432 -31.13 7.96 11.35
CA ASP A 432 -31.24 9.10 12.25
C ASP A 432 -31.57 8.70 13.70
N GLY A 433 -32.42 7.69 13.91
CA GLY A 433 -32.73 7.19 15.25
C GLY A 433 -31.52 6.57 15.94
N TYR A 434 -30.71 5.80 15.20
CA TYR A 434 -29.47 5.22 15.73
C TYR A 434 -28.44 6.32 16.02
N THR A 435 -28.20 7.23 15.07
CA THR A 435 -27.19 8.29 15.26
C THR A 435 -27.56 9.25 16.39
N ALA A 436 -28.86 9.51 16.60
CA ALA A 436 -29.34 10.32 17.71
C ALA A 436 -29.21 9.61 19.07
N ASN A 437 -29.49 8.30 19.13
CA ASN A 437 -29.39 7.53 20.37
C ASN A 437 -29.03 6.04 20.13
N PRO A 438 -27.73 5.69 20.00
CA PRO A 438 -27.31 4.30 19.77
C PRO A 438 -27.72 3.33 20.88
N ALA A 439 -28.03 3.83 22.09
CA ALA A 439 -28.45 2.99 23.20
C ALA A 439 -29.84 2.35 22.98
N ASP A 440 -30.66 2.90 22.10
CA ASP A 440 -31.98 2.34 21.76
C ASP A 440 -31.87 1.14 20.80
N TYR A 441 -30.70 0.92 20.20
CA TYR A 441 -30.39 -0.18 19.28
C TYR A 441 -29.24 -1.04 19.81
N PRO A 442 -29.39 -1.68 21.00
CA PRO A 442 -28.26 -2.25 21.70
C PRO A 442 -27.61 -3.42 20.95
N ALA A 443 -28.35 -4.17 20.12
CA ALA A 443 -27.76 -5.20 19.24
C ALA A 443 -26.75 -4.62 18.24
N PHE A 444 -27.12 -3.57 17.51
CA PHE A 444 -26.25 -2.92 16.51
C PHE A 444 -25.11 -2.13 17.15
N ARG A 445 -25.37 -1.51 18.31
CA ARG A 445 -24.32 -0.87 19.10
C ARG A 445 -23.29 -1.89 19.58
N ALA A 446 -23.73 -3.07 20.04
CA ALA A 446 -22.81 -4.11 20.47
C ALA A 446 -21.85 -4.54 19.35
N VAL A 447 -22.31 -4.61 18.10
CA VAL A 447 -21.44 -4.90 16.94
C VAL A 447 -20.45 -3.76 16.68
N ALA A 448 -20.87 -2.50 16.81
CA ALA A 448 -19.96 -1.36 16.71
C ALA A 448 -18.89 -1.38 17.81
N ASP A 449 -19.29 -1.62 19.07
CA ASP A 449 -18.39 -1.75 20.22
C ASP A 449 -17.45 -2.98 20.06
N PHE A 450 -17.93 -4.07 19.45
CA PHE A 450 -17.12 -5.25 19.14
C PHE A 450 -15.98 -4.93 18.17
N ASN A 451 -16.21 -4.10 17.15
CA ASN A 451 -15.14 -3.65 16.24
C ASN A 451 -14.04 -2.84 16.94
N THR A 452 -14.31 -2.24 18.10
CA THR A 452 -13.28 -1.51 18.87
C THR A 452 -12.46 -2.41 19.78
N THR A 453 -13.08 -3.46 20.33
CA THR A 453 -12.45 -4.38 21.30
C THR A 453 -11.85 -5.62 20.65
N HIS A 454 -12.33 -5.96 19.45
CA HIS A 454 -11.94 -7.11 18.64
C HIS A 454 -11.78 -6.67 17.18
N ALA A 455 -10.93 -5.66 16.96
CA ALA A 455 -10.72 -5.07 15.65
C ALA A 455 -10.41 -6.13 14.60
N ALA A 456 -11.19 -6.12 13.51
CA ALA A 456 -10.93 -6.98 12.38
C ALA A 456 -9.72 -6.46 11.57
N PRO A 457 -9.04 -7.33 10.81
CA PRO A 457 -7.99 -6.91 9.88
C PRO A 457 -8.52 -5.88 8.86
N GLY A 458 -7.68 -4.91 8.49
CA GLY A 458 -8.08 -3.79 7.63
C GLY A 458 -8.42 -4.16 6.18
N ASN A 459 -8.15 -5.38 5.75
CA ASN A 459 -8.53 -5.94 4.45
C ASN A 459 -9.86 -6.74 4.52
N THR A 460 -10.67 -6.51 5.54
CA THR A 460 -11.98 -7.13 5.73
C THR A 460 -13.07 -6.06 5.78
N THR A 461 -14.33 -6.46 5.78
CA THR A 461 -15.47 -5.56 5.96
C THR A 461 -15.57 -4.94 7.35
N GLY A 462 -14.73 -5.38 8.31
CA GLY A 462 -15.07 -5.28 9.73
C GLY A 462 -16.23 -6.20 10.11
N TRP A 463 -16.54 -6.26 11.40
CA TRP A 463 -17.64 -7.05 11.93
C TRP A 463 -18.98 -6.35 11.68
N PHE A 464 -19.95 -7.08 11.17
CA PHE A 464 -21.33 -6.64 10.98
C PHE A 464 -22.32 -7.68 11.52
N MET A 465 -23.58 -7.29 11.68
CA MET A 465 -24.63 -8.19 12.15
C MET A 465 -25.09 -9.07 10.97
N PRO A 466 -25.09 -10.41 11.08
CA PRO A 466 -25.46 -11.26 9.97
C PRO A 466 -26.95 -11.09 9.60
N SER A 467 -27.25 -11.15 8.32
CA SER A 467 -28.64 -11.26 7.85
C SER A 467 -29.25 -12.62 8.19
N ALA A 468 -30.57 -12.75 8.05
CA ALA A 468 -31.29 -14.00 8.33
C ALA A 468 -30.76 -15.16 7.47
N GLY A 469 -30.40 -14.90 6.21
CA GLY A 469 -29.83 -15.89 5.29
C GLY A 469 -28.35 -16.20 5.54
N GLN A 470 -27.59 -15.28 6.14
CA GLN A 470 -26.23 -15.59 6.58
C GLN A 470 -26.24 -16.48 7.83
N LEU A 471 -27.17 -16.25 8.76
CA LEU A 471 -27.40 -17.19 9.88
C LEU A 471 -27.92 -18.55 9.39
N TRP A 472 -28.77 -18.57 8.36
CA TRP A 472 -29.16 -19.81 7.69
C TRP A 472 -27.93 -20.61 7.22
N ASP A 473 -27.00 -19.96 6.52
CA ASP A 473 -25.78 -20.59 6.01
C ASP A 473 -24.89 -21.09 7.15
N VAL A 474 -24.77 -20.35 8.26
CA VAL A 474 -24.08 -20.83 9.48
C VAL A 474 -24.70 -22.12 10.00
N LEU A 475 -26.03 -22.19 10.10
CA LEU A 475 -26.72 -23.36 10.63
C LEU A 475 -26.64 -24.56 9.68
N GLU A 476 -26.77 -24.36 8.38
CA GLU A 476 -26.65 -25.42 7.38
C GLU A 476 -25.21 -25.97 7.35
N HIS A 477 -24.20 -25.10 7.31
CA HIS A 477 -22.81 -25.49 7.09
C HIS A 477 -22.06 -25.88 8.36
N LEU A 478 -22.14 -25.05 9.41
CA LEU A 478 -21.43 -25.32 10.67
C LEU A 478 -22.28 -26.15 11.62
N GLY A 479 -23.57 -25.83 11.73
CA GLY A 479 -24.55 -26.55 12.55
C GLY A 479 -25.01 -27.88 11.96
N GLY A 480 -24.73 -28.13 10.67
CA GLY A 480 -25.08 -29.38 9.99
C GLY A 480 -26.58 -29.62 9.83
N VAL A 481 -27.39 -28.56 9.91
CA VAL A 481 -28.85 -28.64 9.91
C VAL A 481 -29.38 -28.96 8.51
N LYS A 482 -29.75 -30.22 8.27
CA LYS A 482 -30.19 -30.68 6.94
C LYS A 482 -31.64 -30.28 6.63
N ALA A 483 -32.48 -30.19 7.65
CA ALA A 483 -33.88 -29.81 7.52
C ALA A 483 -34.09 -28.45 6.82
N LEU A 484 -33.10 -27.56 6.83
CA LEU A 484 -33.16 -26.26 6.16
C LEU A 484 -33.27 -26.37 4.64
N ALA A 485 -32.66 -27.38 4.00
CA ALA A 485 -32.65 -27.48 2.55
C ALA A 485 -34.06 -27.45 1.92
N ASP A 486 -35.04 -28.07 2.58
CA ASP A 486 -36.43 -28.13 2.14
C ASP A 486 -37.21 -26.82 2.37
N GLN A 487 -36.65 -25.89 3.16
CA GLN A 487 -37.32 -24.66 3.57
C GLN A 487 -36.96 -23.45 2.69
N ARG A 488 -36.04 -23.59 1.73
CA ARG A 488 -35.56 -22.48 0.87
C ARG A 488 -36.67 -21.80 0.06
N THR A 489 -37.75 -22.53 -0.22
CA THR A 489 -38.92 -22.02 -0.94
C THR A 489 -40.16 -21.91 -0.04
N ASN A 490 -39.99 -21.98 1.29
CA ASN A 490 -41.09 -21.91 2.23
C ASN A 490 -41.69 -20.48 2.27
N GLY A 491 -42.94 -20.35 1.81
CA GLY A 491 -43.66 -19.08 1.76
C GLY A 491 -44.30 -18.65 3.09
N ASP A 492 -44.21 -19.46 4.14
CA ASP A 492 -44.78 -19.16 5.45
C ASP A 492 -44.02 -18.02 6.14
N GLN A 493 -44.67 -17.38 7.11
CA GLN A 493 -44.09 -16.25 7.85
C GLN A 493 -43.01 -16.71 8.84
N GLU A 494 -43.13 -17.93 9.36
CA GLU A 494 -42.24 -18.54 10.34
C GLU A 494 -42.18 -20.05 10.10
N TRP A 495 -41.11 -20.68 10.58
CA TRP A 495 -40.95 -22.12 10.52
C TRP A 495 -40.33 -22.64 11.82
N TYR A 496 -40.95 -23.68 12.37
CA TYR A 496 -40.47 -24.41 13.54
C TYR A 496 -40.21 -25.86 13.12
N GLY A 497 -38.94 -26.25 13.14
CA GLY A 497 -38.51 -27.58 12.75
C GLY A 497 -37.63 -28.24 13.79
N THR A 498 -37.29 -29.48 13.49
CA THR A 498 -36.30 -30.28 14.21
C THR A 498 -35.44 -30.99 13.17
N ASP A 499 -34.14 -31.10 13.42
CA ASP A 499 -33.20 -31.92 12.65
C ASP A 499 -32.86 -33.17 13.47
N PRO A 500 -33.61 -34.28 13.30
CA PRO A 500 -33.54 -35.39 14.24
C PRO A 500 -32.15 -36.02 14.31
N GLY A 501 -31.63 -36.15 15.54
CA GLY A 501 -30.33 -36.75 15.80
C GLY A 501 -29.14 -35.79 15.61
N ASN A 502 -29.40 -34.51 15.34
CA ASN A 502 -28.38 -33.46 15.33
C ASN A 502 -28.48 -32.63 16.61
N ASP A 503 -27.48 -32.73 17.49
CA ASP A 503 -27.28 -31.73 18.54
C ASP A 503 -26.64 -30.50 17.89
N ILE A 504 -27.47 -29.53 17.52
CA ILE A 504 -27.03 -28.35 16.75
C ILE A 504 -26.03 -27.53 17.55
N CYS A 505 -26.22 -27.43 18.87
CA CYS A 505 -25.33 -26.68 19.75
C CYS A 505 -23.95 -27.34 19.83
N ALA A 506 -23.89 -28.67 19.98
CA ALA A 506 -22.64 -29.42 19.92
C ALA A 506 -21.99 -29.35 18.53
N SER A 507 -22.79 -29.44 17.46
CA SER A 507 -22.33 -29.32 16.07
C SER A 507 -21.68 -27.96 15.79
N LEU A 508 -22.21 -26.88 16.34
CA LEU A 508 -21.57 -25.55 16.27
C LEU A 508 -20.33 -25.48 17.17
N ASN A 509 -20.42 -25.97 18.41
CA ASN A 509 -19.32 -25.93 19.39
C ASN A 509 -18.09 -26.74 18.98
N ARG A 510 -18.23 -27.75 18.11
CA ARG A 510 -17.10 -28.56 17.60
C ARG A 510 -16.06 -27.70 16.88
N TRP A 511 -16.50 -26.69 16.14
CA TRP A 511 -15.63 -25.77 15.42
C TRP A 511 -14.89 -24.81 16.35
N LEU A 512 -15.44 -24.59 17.55
CA LEU A 512 -14.84 -23.74 18.57
C LEU A 512 -14.02 -24.55 19.57
N ALA A 513 -14.01 -25.89 19.51
CA ALA A 513 -13.55 -26.78 20.57
C ALA A 513 -12.16 -26.45 21.09
N HIS A 514 -11.24 -26.13 20.18
CA HIS A 514 -9.84 -25.82 20.46
C HIS A 514 -9.51 -24.33 20.37
N VAL A 515 -10.52 -23.47 20.16
CA VAL A 515 -10.34 -22.03 20.15
C VAL A 515 -10.34 -21.50 21.57
N THR A 516 -9.25 -20.86 21.97
CA THR A 516 -9.07 -20.23 23.28
C THR A 516 -10.08 -19.09 23.48
N ASP A 517 -10.73 -19.04 24.64
CA ASP A 517 -11.70 -18.00 25.03
C ASP A 517 -12.91 -17.81 24.07
N ALA A 518 -13.26 -18.84 23.29
CA ALA A 518 -14.46 -18.81 22.44
C ALA A 518 -15.77 -18.79 23.24
N ALA A 519 -16.75 -18.00 22.79
CA ALA A 519 -18.11 -18.03 23.32
C ALA A 519 -18.85 -19.28 22.81
N LYS A 520 -18.97 -20.28 23.68
CA LYS A 520 -19.70 -21.52 23.37
C LYS A 520 -21.20 -21.27 23.28
N PHE A 521 -21.85 -22.03 22.40
CA PHE A 521 -23.31 -22.17 22.38
C PHE A 521 -23.71 -22.96 23.62
N GLY A 522 -24.76 -22.53 24.31
CA GLY A 522 -25.26 -23.22 25.50
C GLY A 522 -25.90 -24.57 25.16
N ASP A 523 -26.03 -25.44 26.17
CA ASP A 523 -26.55 -26.80 26.02
C ASP A 523 -28.10 -26.87 25.92
N SER A 524 -28.76 -25.72 25.82
CA SER A 524 -30.22 -25.58 25.70
C SER A 524 -30.59 -24.84 24.42
N TYR A 525 -31.69 -24.09 24.42
CA TYR A 525 -32.00 -23.16 23.33
C TYR A 525 -31.05 -21.95 23.35
N ASN A 526 -30.65 -21.51 22.16
CA ASN A 526 -29.89 -20.30 21.92
C ASN A 526 -30.69 -19.45 20.92
N TRP A 527 -30.84 -18.15 21.20
CA TRP A 527 -31.66 -17.21 20.41
C TRP A 527 -30.77 -16.15 19.78
N PHE A 528 -30.75 -16.06 18.45
CA PHE A 528 -29.90 -15.14 17.72
C PHE A 528 -30.71 -14.11 16.97
N TRP A 529 -30.30 -12.85 17.09
CA TRP A 529 -30.77 -11.82 16.20
C TRP A 529 -30.06 -11.84 14.86
N SER A 530 -30.82 -11.59 13.79
CA SER A 530 -30.25 -11.16 12.51
C SER A 530 -30.39 -9.65 12.33
N SER A 531 -29.69 -9.10 11.34
CA SER A 531 -29.85 -7.70 10.92
C SER A 531 -31.15 -7.45 10.15
N SER A 532 -31.93 -8.49 9.85
CA SER A 532 -33.08 -8.41 8.95
C SER A 532 -34.33 -7.96 9.71
N GLU A 533 -35.00 -6.97 9.16
CA GLU A 533 -36.25 -6.45 9.71
C GLU A 533 -37.44 -7.25 9.19
N TYR A 534 -38.45 -7.48 10.03
CA TYR A 534 -39.72 -8.10 9.61
C TYR A 534 -40.81 -7.04 9.42
N SER A 535 -40.87 -6.07 10.34
CA SER A 535 -41.79 -4.94 10.35
C SER A 535 -41.23 -3.84 11.25
N GLY A 536 -41.91 -2.68 11.32
CA GLY A 536 -41.60 -1.68 12.34
C GLY A 536 -41.66 -2.19 13.80
N GLY A 537 -42.45 -3.23 14.09
CA GLY A 537 -42.53 -3.84 15.41
C GLY A 537 -41.50 -4.95 15.66
N ASP A 538 -41.11 -5.68 14.62
CA ASP A 538 -40.49 -6.99 14.74
C ASP A 538 -39.23 -7.15 13.89
N ALA A 539 -38.31 -7.98 14.36
CA ALA A 539 -37.10 -8.36 13.63
C ALA A 539 -37.03 -9.89 13.44
N ARG A 540 -36.19 -10.32 12.49
CA ARG A 540 -35.92 -11.74 12.25
C ARG A 540 -34.91 -12.29 13.24
N GLY A 541 -35.12 -13.55 13.61
CA GLY A 541 -34.22 -14.27 14.50
C GLY A 541 -34.25 -15.77 14.27
N TRP A 542 -33.31 -16.44 14.93
CA TRP A 542 -33.13 -17.87 14.90
C TRP A 542 -33.10 -18.48 16.29
N VAL A 543 -33.77 -19.61 16.48
CA VAL A 543 -33.61 -20.44 17.69
C VAL A 543 -32.97 -21.75 17.29
N VAL A 544 -31.98 -22.20 18.04
CA VAL A 544 -31.43 -23.55 17.91
C VAL A 544 -31.30 -24.24 19.26
N GLY A 545 -31.53 -25.54 19.31
CA GLY A 545 -31.46 -26.36 20.52
C GLY A 545 -30.54 -27.57 20.36
N SER A 546 -30.06 -28.08 21.50
CA SER A 546 -29.31 -29.35 21.58
C SER A 546 -30.18 -30.58 21.31
N ASP A 547 -31.50 -30.43 21.34
CA ASP A 547 -32.49 -31.44 20.94
C ASP A 547 -32.72 -31.50 19.42
N GLY A 548 -32.00 -30.69 18.65
CA GLY A 548 -32.16 -30.57 17.20
C GLY A 548 -33.22 -29.57 16.77
N SER A 549 -33.87 -28.86 17.69
CA SER A 549 -34.84 -27.81 17.33
C SER A 549 -34.16 -26.68 16.56
N VAL A 550 -34.80 -26.22 15.50
CA VAL A 550 -34.35 -25.09 14.69
C VAL A 550 -35.56 -24.28 14.23
N HIS A 551 -35.58 -22.99 14.57
CA HIS A 551 -36.70 -22.10 14.26
C HIS A 551 -36.22 -20.89 13.49
N CYS A 552 -36.86 -20.60 12.35
CA CYS A 552 -36.74 -19.34 11.62
C CYS A 552 -38.00 -18.53 11.91
N TYR A 553 -37.90 -17.47 12.71
CA TYR A 553 -39.06 -16.76 13.25
C TYR A 553 -38.88 -15.24 13.18
N TRP A 554 -39.88 -14.52 13.65
CA TRP A 554 -39.84 -13.09 13.89
C TRP A 554 -40.33 -12.82 15.31
N ASN A 555 -39.86 -11.74 15.94
CA ASN A 555 -40.28 -11.37 17.28
C ASN A 555 -40.12 -9.86 17.51
N GLY A 556 -40.79 -9.33 18.53
CA GLY A 556 -40.76 -7.91 18.85
C GLY A 556 -39.33 -7.41 19.05
N LYS A 557 -38.98 -6.24 18.51
CA LYS A 557 -37.61 -5.70 18.59
C LYS A 557 -37.13 -5.43 20.02
N ASP A 558 -38.07 -5.30 20.94
CA ASP A 558 -37.88 -5.06 22.37
C ASP A 558 -37.73 -6.35 23.20
N VAL A 559 -37.78 -7.54 22.58
CA VAL A 559 -37.36 -8.77 23.26
C VAL A 559 -35.85 -8.93 23.21
N ASN A 560 -35.31 -9.80 24.04
CA ASN A 560 -33.86 -10.00 24.10
C ASN A 560 -33.41 -11.20 23.27
N GLY A 561 -32.24 -11.07 22.65
CA GLY A 561 -31.56 -12.12 21.91
C GLY A 561 -30.04 -11.91 21.92
N ASP A 562 -29.32 -12.89 21.40
CA ASP A 562 -27.87 -12.86 21.32
C ASP A 562 -27.40 -12.35 19.96
N VAL A 563 -26.23 -11.72 19.95
CA VAL A 563 -25.63 -11.13 18.76
C VAL A 563 -24.25 -11.73 18.56
N ARG A 564 -24.10 -12.48 17.47
CA ARG A 564 -22.81 -13.00 17.02
C ARG A 564 -22.50 -12.42 15.64
N PRO A 565 -21.53 -11.49 15.56
CA PRO A 565 -21.25 -10.82 14.31
C PRO A 565 -20.53 -11.73 13.32
N VAL A 566 -20.52 -11.30 12.06
CA VAL A 566 -19.80 -11.92 10.96
C VAL A 566 -18.95 -10.88 10.25
N LEU A 567 -17.96 -11.29 9.45
CA LEU A 567 -17.21 -10.44 8.53
C LEU A 567 -17.04 -11.12 7.18
N ALA A 568 -16.71 -10.35 6.15
CA ALA A 568 -16.21 -10.85 4.87
C ALA A 568 -14.74 -10.44 4.67
N PHE A 569 -13.99 -11.23 3.92
CA PHE A 569 -12.56 -11.00 3.62
C PHE A 569 -12.22 -11.35 2.17
#